data_AF-A0A934UGE2-F1
#
_entry.id   AF-A0A934UGE2-F1
#
_cell.length_a   1.000
_cell.length_b   1.000
_cell.length_c   1.000
_cell.angle_alpha   90.00
_cell.angle_beta   90.00
_cell.angle_gamma   90.00
#
_symmetry.space_group_name_H-M   'P 1'
#
loop_
_entity.id
_entity.type
_entity.pdbx_description
1 polymer ?
#
loop_
_entity_poly.entity_id
_entity_poly.type
_entity_poly.pdbx_seq_one_letter_code
_entity_poly.pdbx_strand_id
1 'polypeptide(L)'
;MENAEGGWSAIQNSYYFWDFIALGCGMICVFGGLAALSWVLGLPGRIAVARNHPEAEAVYAMGWTGFLAVVPWIQAFTWAFKPTEVIDIRRFPDEERKAIEEDLARLKKYAYGKDHVPQAEPQPDPPKDQDV
;
A
#
# COMPACT_ATOMS: atom_id res chain seq x y z
N MET A 1 -36.09 -38.62 -10.26
CA MET A 1 -35.43 -37.31 -10.40
C MET A 1 -36.41 -36.13 -10.23
N GLU A 2 -37.72 -36.38 -10.03
CA GLU A 2 -38.75 -35.34 -9.88
C GLU A 2 -38.74 -34.55 -8.55
N ASN A 3 -38.09 -35.04 -7.50
CA ASN A 3 -38.12 -34.37 -6.17
C ASN A 3 -37.15 -33.18 -6.05
N ALA A 4 -36.17 -33.07 -6.94
CA ALA A 4 -35.19 -31.98 -6.88
C ALA A 4 -35.81 -30.65 -7.35
N GLU A 5 -36.59 -30.67 -8.42
CA GLU A 5 -37.16 -29.45 -9.02
C GLU A 5 -38.17 -28.76 -8.10
N GLY A 6 -38.93 -29.52 -7.30
CA GLY A 6 -39.86 -28.99 -6.30
C GLY A 6 -39.17 -28.29 -5.12
N GLY A 7 -38.02 -28.82 -4.67
CA GLY A 7 -37.27 -28.25 -3.54
C GLY A 7 -36.60 -26.92 -3.90
N TRP A 8 -35.97 -26.85 -5.07
CA TRP A 8 -35.31 -25.63 -5.57
C TRP A 8 -36.30 -24.52 -5.89
N SER A 9 -37.44 -24.85 -6.50
CA SER A 9 -38.50 -23.88 -6.78
C SER A 9 -39.18 -23.36 -5.51
N ALA A 10 -39.37 -24.19 -4.49
CA ALA A 10 -39.91 -23.77 -3.20
C ALA A 10 -39.00 -22.76 -2.47
N ILE A 11 -37.67 -22.95 -2.55
CA ILE A 11 -36.70 -22.02 -1.96
C ILE A 11 -36.71 -20.69 -2.71
N GLN A 12 -36.66 -20.72 -4.05
CA GLN A 12 -36.65 -19.52 -4.89
C GLN A 12 -37.96 -18.72 -4.79
N ASN A 13 -39.10 -19.39 -4.60
CA ASN A 13 -40.41 -18.75 -4.45
C ASN A 13 -40.72 -18.35 -2.99
N SER A 14 -39.79 -18.56 -2.06
CA SER A 14 -39.96 -18.08 -0.69
C SER A 14 -39.86 -16.56 -0.65
N TYR A 15 -40.74 -15.93 0.13
CA TYR A 15 -40.85 -14.47 0.20
C TYR A 15 -39.53 -13.77 0.56
N TYR A 16 -38.73 -14.39 1.43
CA TYR A 16 -37.46 -13.84 1.93
C TYR A 16 -36.23 -14.18 1.07
N PHE A 17 -36.36 -15.04 0.06
CA PHE A 17 -35.20 -15.47 -0.76
C PHE A 17 -34.48 -14.28 -1.40
N TRP A 18 -35.25 -13.37 -2.02
CA TRP A 18 -34.70 -12.19 -2.66
C TRP A 18 -34.16 -11.16 -1.65
N ASP A 19 -34.72 -11.08 -0.45
CA ASP A 19 -34.22 -10.23 0.62
C ASP A 19 -32.80 -10.67 1.05
N PHE A 20 -32.56 -11.98 1.20
CA PHE A 20 -31.22 -12.49 1.52
C PHE A 20 -30.20 -12.23 0.41
N ILE A 21 -30.60 -12.35 -0.86
CA ILE A 21 -29.73 -12.02 -1.99
C ILE A 21 -29.41 -10.52 -1.98
N ALA A 22 -30.40 -9.66 -1.78
CA ALA A 22 -30.21 -8.21 -1.71
C ALA A 22 -29.29 -7.82 -0.54
N LEU A 23 -29.47 -8.45 0.63
CA LEU A 23 -28.59 -8.27 1.78
C LEU A 23 -27.16 -8.74 1.48
N GLY A 24 -26.99 -9.90 0.84
CA GLY A 24 -25.69 -10.41 0.42
C GLY A 24 -24.98 -9.46 -0.55
N CYS A 25 -25.67 -9.00 -1.59
CA CYS A 25 -25.14 -8.00 -2.52
C CYS A 25 -24.76 -6.70 -1.82
N GLY A 26 -25.65 -6.16 -0.97
CA GLY A 26 -25.37 -4.95 -0.20
C GLY A 26 -24.14 -5.09 0.69
N MET A 27 -24.00 -6.24 1.36
CA MET A 27 -22.87 -6.56 2.21
C MET A 27 -21.55 -6.61 1.41
N ILE A 28 -21.56 -7.25 0.23
CA ILE A 28 -20.41 -7.28 -0.69
C ILE A 28 -20.06 -5.88 -1.17
N CYS A 29 -21.05 -5.06 -1.55
CA CYS A 29 -20.80 -3.68 -1.96
C CYS A 29 -20.17 -2.84 -0.84
N VAL A 30 -20.64 -3.00 0.40
CA VAL A 30 -20.09 -2.29 1.56
C VAL A 30 -18.67 -2.75 1.86
N PHE A 31 -18.43 -4.06 2.04
CA PHE A 31 -17.10 -4.57 2.36
C PHE A 31 -16.12 -4.39 1.20
N GLY A 32 -16.57 -4.59 -0.04
CA GLY A 32 -15.80 -4.33 -1.25
C GLY A 32 -15.44 -2.86 -1.37
N GLY A 33 -16.38 -1.94 -1.09
CA GLY A 33 -16.13 -0.51 -1.05
C GLY A 33 -15.12 -0.11 0.02
N LEU A 34 -15.26 -0.64 1.24
CA LEU A 34 -14.30 -0.40 2.33
C LEU A 34 -12.91 -0.95 2.01
N ALA A 35 -12.82 -2.13 1.40
CA ALA A 35 -11.56 -2.72 0.97
C ALA A 35 -10.90 -1.89 -0.14
N ALA A 36 -11.68 -1.47 -1.15
CA ALA A 36 -11.20 -0.60 -2.22
C ALA A 36 -10.71 0.74 -1.67
N LEU A 37 -11.47 1.36 -0.76
CA LEU A 37 -11.09 2.60 -0.10
C LEU A 37 -9.79 2.43 0.71
N SER A 38 -9.70 1.38 1.53
CA SER A 38 -8.48 1.07 2.29
C SER A 38 -7.26 0.88 1.37
N TRP A 39 -7.47 0.25 0.21
CA TRP A 39 -6.42 0.05 -0.79
C TRP A 39 -5.97 1.36 -1.44
N VAL A 40 -6.91 2.25 -1.79
CA VAL A 40 -6.61 3.58 -2.36
C VAL A 40 -5.88 4.46 -1.36
N LEU A 41 -6.27 4.43 -0.08
CA LEU A 41 -5.63 5.27 0.93
C LEU A 41 -4.19 4.87 1.23
N GLY A 42 -3.89 3.57 1.22
CA GLY A 42 -2.52 3.05 1.38
C GLY A 42 -1.63 3.21 0.14
N LEU A 43 -2.16 3.70 -0.98
CA LEU A 43 -1.45 3.85 -2.24
C LEU A 43 -0.17 4.70 -2.16
N PRO A 44 -0.17 5.95 -1.63
CA PRO A 44 1.04 6.77 -1.53
C PRO A 44 2.17 6.09 -0.74
N GLY A 45 1.85 5.42 0.37
CA GLY A 45 2.81 4.66 1.15
C GLY A 45 3.44 3.50 0.37
N ARG A 46 2.63 2.74 -0.39
CA ARG A 46 3.13 1.65 -1.23
C ARG A 46 4.05 2.15 -2.35
N ILE A 47 3.74 3.31 -2.93
CA ILE A 47 4.58 3.95 -3.97
C ILE A 47 5.93 4.40 -3.38
N ALA A 48 5.94 4.99 -2.19
CA ALA A 48 7.17 5.42 -1.52
C ALA A 48 8.09 4.22 -1.20
N VAL A 49 7.51 3.12 -0.73
CA VAL A 49 8.25 1.87 -0.48
C VAL A 49 8.81 1.26 -1.78
N ALA A 50 8.06 1.29 -2.88
CA ALA A 50 8.51 0.79 -4.17
C ALA A 50 9.69 1.61 -4.75
N ARG A 51 9.82 2.87 -4.36
CA ARG A 51 10.86 3.80 -4.82
C ARG A 51 12.06 3.95 -3.89
N ASN A 52 12.14 3.17 -2.81
CA ASN A 52 13.18 3.28 -1.79
C ASN A 52 13.29 4.71 -1.19
N HIS A 53 12.15 5.37 -0.92
CA HIS A 53 12.14 6.70 -0.33
C HIS A 53 12.67 6.66 1.12
N PRO A 54 13.59 7.56 1.54
CA PRO A 54 14.21 7.52 2.87
C PRO A 54 13.18 7.66 4.00
N GLU A 55 12.12 8.45 3.77
CA GLU A 55 11.00 8.59 4.70
C GLU A 55 9.76 7.79 4.28
N ALA A 56 9.94 6.57 3.78
CA ALA A 56 8.82 5.71 3.37
C ALA A 56 7.83 5.46 4.52
N GLU A 57 8.29 5.41 5.77
CA GLU A 57 7.44 5.24 6.96
C GLU A 57 6.53 6.44 7.19
N ALA A 58 7.05 7.67 7.06
CA ALA A 58 6.29 8.89 7.22
C ALA A 58 5.22 9.03 6.13
N VAL A 59 5.56 8.71 4.87
CA VAL A 59 4.61 8.73 3.76
C VAL A 59 3.54 7.65 3.92
N TYR A 60 3.90 6.48 4.47
CA TYR A 60 2.94 5.42 4.80
C TYR A 60 1.96 5.85 5.89
N ALA A 61 2.45 6.45 6.97
CA ALA A 61 1.61 6.99 8.04
C ALA A 61 0.72 8.14 7.53
N MET A 62 1.28 9.03 6.68
CA MET A 62 0.53 10.14 6.09
C MET A 62 -0.61 9.68 5.18
N GLY A 63 -0.39 8.59 4.42
CA GLY A 63 -1.45 7.96 3.62
C GLY A 63 -2.66 7.52 4.45
N TRP A 64 -2.41 7.00 5.66
CA TRP A 64 -3.46 6.62 6.61
C TRP A 64 -4.09 7.83 7.33
N THR A 65 -3.32 8.84 7.74
CA THR A 65 -3.91 10.09 8.29
C THR A 65 -4.67 10.91 7.25
N GLY A 66 -4.37 10.69 5.96
CA GLY A 66 -5.14 11.22 4.83
C GLY A 66 -6.60 10.77 4.80
N PHE A 67 -6.95 9.71 5.53
CA PHE A 67 -8.34 9.29 5.76
C PHE A 67 -9.19 10.39 6.41
N LEU A 68 -8.59 11.23 7.27
CA LEU A 68 -9.28 12.32 7.95
C LEU A 68 -9.25 13.64 7.17
N ALA A 69 -8.29 13.80 6.24
CA ALA A 69 -8.14 15.01 5.45
C ALA A 69 -7.51 14.73 4.08
N VAL A 70 -8.23 15.10 3.01
CA VAL A 70 -7.81 14.90 1.60
C VAL A 70 -6.49 15.61 1.28
N VAL A 71 -6.22 16.77 1.91
CA VAL A 71 -5.03 17.58 1.65
C VAL A 71 -3.73 16.86 2.05
N PRO A 72 -3.57 16.33 3.28
CA PRO A 72 -2.46 15.46 3.65
C PRO A 72 -2.27 14.25 2.73
N TRP A 73 -3.35 13.64 2.24
CA TRP A 73 -3.26 12.49 1.34
C TRP A 73 -2.60 12.88 0.00
N ILE A 74 -3.01 13.99 -0.61
CA ILE A 74 -2.38 14.50 -1.83
C ILE A 74 -0.94 14.93 -1.58
N GLN A 75 -0.65 15.57 -0.44
CA GLN A 75 0.72 15.94 -0.08
C GLN A 75 1.63 14.71 0.04
N ALA A 76 1.18 13.66 0.72
CA ALA A 76 1.90 12.39 0.82
C ALA A 76 2.15 11.77 -0.56
N PHE A 77 1.16 11.83 -1.45
CA PHE A 77 1.31 11.38 -2.83
C PHE A 77 2.36 12.20 -3.58
N THR A 78 2.31 13.52 -3.54
CA THR A 78 3.33 14.39 -4.16
C THR A 78 4.73 14.12 -3.60
N TRP A 79 4.85 13.91 -2.29
CA TRP A 79 6.12 13.62 -1.64
C TRP A 79 6.69 12.26 -2.04
N ALA A 80 5.82 11.24 -2.21
CA ALA A 80 6.23 9.93 -2.72
C ALA A 80 6.92 9.99 -4.11
N PHE A 81 6.60 11.01 -4.92
CA PHE A 81 7.23 11.22 -6.24
C PHE A 81 8.42 12.19 -6.21
N LYS A 82 8.65 12.92 -5.12
CA LYS A 82 9.76 13.86 -5.00
C LYS A 82 11.04 13.08 -4.63
N PRO A 83 12.16 13.25 -5.36
CA PRO A 83 13.43 12.72 -4.91
C PRO A 83 13.86 13.45 -3.63
N THR A 84 13.93 12.71 -2.53
CA THR A 84 14.49 13.16 -1.25
C THR A 84 15.79 12.41 -1.04
N GLU A 85 16.91 13.12 -1.13
CA GLU A 85 18.22 12.62 -0.72
C GLU A 85 18.46 13.19 0.68
N VAL A 86 18.47 12.33 1.69
CA VAL A 86 18.84 12.72 3.05
C VAL A 86 20.33 12.44 3.18
N ILE A 87 21.11 13.51 3.34
CA ILE A 87 22.54 13.44 3.59
C ILE A 87 22.76 14.10 4.96
N ASP A 88 22.81 13.33 6.05
CA ASP A 88 23.28 13.87 7.32
C ASP A 88 24.80 14.02 7.26
N ILE A 89 25.27 15.24 7.52
CA ILE A 89 26.70 15.58 7.54
C ILE A 89 27.37 15.06 8.82
N ARG A 90 26.59 14.73 9.87
CA ARG A 90 27.11 14.32 11.19
C ARG A 90 27.22 12.81 11.36
N ARG A 91 26.62 12.03 10.47
CA ARG A 91 26.62 10.58 10.47
C ARG A 91 27.24 10.11 9.16
N PHE A 92 28.05 9.06 9.18
CA PHE A 92 28.70 8.64 7.95
C PHE A 92 27.65 8.18 6.91
N PRO A 93 27.76 8.59 5.64
CA PRO A 93 26.74 8.36 4.61
C PRO A 93 26.45 6.87 4.34
N ASP A 94 27.36 5.98 4.77
CA ASP A 94 27.19 4.53 4.65
C ASP A 94 26.36 3.94 5.79
N GLU A 95 26.42 4.49 7.00
CA GLU A 95 25.60 4.03 8.13
C GLU A 95 24.13 4.42 7.96
N GLU A 96 23.87 5.59 7.39
CA GLU A 96 22.50 6.06 7.13
C GLU A 96 21.82 5.25 6.03
N ARG A 97 22.54 4.93 4.94
CA ARG A 97 22.03 4.06 3.88
C ARG A 97 21.60 2.70 4.42
N LYS A 98 22.41 2.11 5.31
CA LYS A 98 22.09 0.83 5.94
C LYS A 98 20.84 0.91 6.82
N ALA A 99 20.71 1.97 7.63
CA ALA A 99 19.51 2.17 8.45
C ALA A 99 18.24 2.35 7.59
N ILE A 100 18.32 3.17 6.54
CA ILE A 100 17.21 3.36 5.60
C ILE A 100 16.86 2.03 4.91
N GLU A 101 17.85 1.24 4.50
CA GLU A 101 17.65 -0.06 3.88
C GLU A 101 16.96 -1.05 4.82
N GLU A 102 17.37 -1.11 6.10
CA GLU A 102 16.76 -1.95 7.13
C GLU A 102 15.29 -1.56 7.38
N ASP A 103 15.01 -0.27 7.55
CA ASP A 103 13.65 0.23 7.74
C ASP A 103 12.78 -0.05 6.51
N LEU A 104 13.32 0.16 5.31
CA LEU A 104 12.62 -0.10 4.07
C LEU A 104 12.36 -1.60 3.85
N ALA A 105 13.30 -2.47 4.23
CA ALA A 105 13.13 -3.92 4.20
C ALA A 105 12.01 -4.36 5.15
N ARG A 106 11.98 -3.78 6.36
CA ARG A 106 10.88 -3.97 7.32
C ARG A 106 9.55 -3.53 6.72
N LEU A 107 9.46 -2.32 6.17
CA LEU A 107 8.25 -1.77 5.55
C LEU A 107 7.79 -2.57 4.32
N LYS A 108 8.71 -3.03 3.46
CA LYS A 108 8.39 -3.91 2.31
C LYS A 108 7.70 -5.20 2.77
N LYS A 109 8.20 -5.81 3.85
CA LYS A 109 7.58 -7.00 4.44
C LYS A 109 6.14 -6.74 4.88
N TYR A 110 5.89 -5.60 5.55
CA TYR A 110 4.55 -5.21 5.97
C TYR A 110 3.62 -4.79 4.81
N ALA A 111 4.17 -4.12 3.78
CA ALA A 111 3.38 -3.53 2.69
C ALA A 111 3.05 -4.52 1.55
N TYR A 112 3.95 -5.47 1.25
CA TYR A 112 3.82 -6.39 0.11
C TYR A 112 3.79 -7.88 0.48
N GLY A 113 4.17 -8.26 1.71
CA GLY A 113 4.04 -9.64 2.20
C GLY A 113 4.89 -10.69 1.46
N LYS A 114 5.86 -10.29 0.63
CA LYS A 114 6.80 -11.17 -0.08
C LYS A 114 8.21 -10.63 -0.02
N ASP A 115 9.17 -11.55 0.10
CA ASP A 115 10.60 -11.31 0.01
C ASP A 115 10.97 -10.92 -1.43
N HIS A 116 10.71 -9.68 -1.80
CA HIS A 116 11.21 -9.12 -3.05
C HIS A 116 12.60 -8.58 -2.77
N VAL A 117 13.62 -9.40 -3.02
CA VAL A 117 15.01 -8.98 -3.07
C VAL A 117 15.10 -7.86 -4.11
N PRO A 118 15.42 -6.61 -3.71
CA PRO A 118 15.53 -5.52 -4.66
C PRO A 118 16.64 -5.84 -5.67
N GLN A 119 16.34 -5.74 -6.97
CA GLN A 119 17.40 -5.47 -7.92
C GLN A 119 17.95 -4.09 -7.55
N ALA A 120 19.09 -4.08 -6.87
CA ALA A 120 19.93 -2.91 -6.75
C ALA A 120 20.37 -2.55 -8.17
N GLU A 121 19.69 -1.60 -8.80
CA GLU A 121 20.32 -0.88 -9.90
C GLU A 121 21.62 -0.27 -9.34
N PRO A 122 22.78 -0.47 -10.00
CA PRO A 122 24.04 0.05 -9.51
C PRO A 122 23.92 1.57 -9.39
N GLN A 123 23.96 2.06 -8.16
CA GLN A 123 24.12 3.48 -7.87
C GLN A 123 25.40 3.94 -8.59
N PRO A 124 25.37 4.97 -9.44
CA PRO A 124 26.56 5.43 -10.12
C PRO A 124 27.57 5.87 -9.06
N ASP A 125 28.78 5.33 -9.14
CA ASP A 125 29.88 5.65 -8.23
C ASP A 125 29.99 7.17 -8.07
N PRO A 126 30.17 7.70 -6.85
CA PRO A 126 30.44 9.12 -6.67
C PRO A 126 31.66 9.50 -7.51
N PRO A 127 31.66 10.67 -8.19
CA PRO A 127 32.81 11.13 -8.94
C PRO A 127 34.01 11.14 -8.00
N LYS A 128 35.02 10.32 -8.32
CA LYS A 128 36.30 10.38 -7.62
C LYS A 128 36.81 11.81 -7.82
N ASP A 129 36.84 12.57 -6.74
CA ASP A 129 37.53 13.85 -6.68
C ASP A 129 38.90 13.64 -7.31
N GLN A 130 39.12 14.32 -8.44
CA GLN A 130 40.40 14.31 -9.12
C GLN A 130 41.37 15.09 -8.25
N ASP A 131 42.36 14.36 -7.77
CA ASP A 131 43.59 14.83 -7.15
C ASP A 131 44.10 16.12 -7.84
N VAL A 132 44.23 17.20 -7.07
CA VAL A 132 45.06 18.38 -7.38
C VAL A 132 46.21 18.43 -6.39
#